data_AF-A0A924X6Y2-F1
#
_entry.id   AF-A0A924X6Y2-F1
#
_cell.length_a   1.000
_cell.length_b   1.000
_cell.length_c   1.000
_cell.angle_alpha   90.00
_cell.angle_beta   90.00
_cell.angle_gamma   90.00
#
_symmetry.space_group_name_H-M   'P 1'
#
loop_
_entity.id
_entity.type
_entity.pdbx_description
1 polymer ?
#
loop_
_entity_poly.entity_id
_entity_poly.type
_entity_poly.pdbx_seq_one_letter_code
_entity_poly.pdbx_strand_id
1 'polypeptide(L)'
;MTPKLKKRLSVILSVLAVLVIAGFIYVRTHPLVFNESFLEHAHCMVGGGQSLSLYAHDHAGRFPYHTNGYGDALVMMDSGWDAALTGPGYDAAVFARVRRTGEDAPESEFGRVYVQGLSETNDPEIALLFDKMPTPGGDHCHFLARIFAPLAREVWTLGSDRRVIRESEWPAFAERQIELLVAAGIAPEQAERYYSEQPKK
;
A
#
# COMPACT_ATOMS: atom_id res chain seq x y z
N MET A 1 43.79 28.30 16.33
CA MET A 1 42.65 28.67 15.47
C MET A 1 42.16 30.06 15.83
N THR A 2 41.95 30.96 14.88
CA THR A 2 41.59 32.36 15.19
C THR A 2 40.10 32.50 15.55
N PRO A 3 39.70 33.48 16.39
CA PRO A 3 38.31 33.65 16.84
C PRO A 3 37.30 33.89 15.71
N LYS A 4 37.74 34.64 14.67
CA LYS A 4 36.92 34.90 13.47
C LYS A 4 36.63 33.63 12.69
N LEU A 5 37.60 32.71 12.59
CA LEU A 5 37.41 31.43 11.90
C LEU A 5 36.43 30.52 12.65
N LYS A 6 36.48 30.51 13.99
CA LYS A 6 35.62 29.74 14.91
C LYS A 6 34.14 30.14 14.82
N LYS A 7 33.88 31.45 14.78
CA LYS A 7 32.51 32.01 14.66
C LYS A 7 31.88 31.72 13.29
N ARG A 8 32.67 31.81 12.22
CA ARG A 8 32.22 31.44 10.88
C ARG A 8 31.83 29.96 10.79
N LEU A 9 32.61 29.05 11.41
CA LEU A 9 32.31 27.61 11.42
C LEU A 9 31.02 27.26 12.19
N SER A 10 30.75 27.96 13.29
CA SER A 10 29.59 27.69 14.14
C SER A 10 28.25 27.98 13.45
N VAL A 11 28.15 29.07 12.70
CA VAL A 11 26.92 29.43 11.98
C VAL A 11 26.68 28.49 10.80
N ILE A 12 27.75 28.08 10.13
CA ILE A 12 27.71 27.11 9.04
C ILE A 12 27.08 25.79 9.51
N LEU A 13 27.47 25.25 10.66
CA LEU A 13 26.86 24.05 11.26
C LEU A 13 25.41 24.27 11.71
N SER A 14 25.07 25.48 12.16
CA SER A 14 23.71 25.81 12.58
C SER A 14 22.70 25.82 11.44
N VAL A 15 23.09 26.29 10.25
CA VAL A 15 22.20 26.26 9.07
C VAL A 15 22.12 24.87 8.46
N LEU A 16 23.23 24.12 8.45
CA LEU A 16 23.26 22.75 7.94
C LEU A 16 22.29 21.83 8.70
N ALA A 17 22.23 22.01 10.02
CA ALA A 17 21.26 21.36 10.87
C ALA A 17 19.83 21.70 10.41
N VAL A 18 19.49 22.98 10.20
CA VAL A 18 18.13 23.44 9.83
C VAL A 18 17.62 22.88 8.49
N LEU A 19 18.51 22.45 7.59
CA LEU A 19 18.16 21.95 6.26
C LEU A 19 18.04 20.42 6.16
N VAL A 20 18.83 19.63 6.89
CA VAL A 20 18.53 18.18 7.10
C VAL A 20 17.17 18.05 7.80
N ILE A 21 16.92 19.01 8.67
CA ILE A 21 15.67 19.24 9.37
C ILE A 21 14.53 19.48 8.36
N ALA A 22 14.60 20.43 7.42
CA ALA A 22 13.54 20.67 6.42
C ALA A 22 13.42 19.60 5.29
N GLY A 23 14.48 18.84 5.03
CA GLY A 23 14.56 17.92 3.89
C GLY A 23 13.94 16.57 4.18
N PHE A 24 14.27 15.98 5.31
CA PHE A 24 13.47 14.91 5.87
C PHE A 24 12.00 15.32 6.04
N ILE A 25 11.78 16.58 6.40
CA ILE A 25 10.46 17.16 6.62
C ILE A 25 9.55 16.93 5.43
N TYR A 26 10.09 16.93 4.21
CA TYR A 26 9.29 16.74 3.01
C TYR A 26 9.48 15.38 2.30
N VAL A 27 10.60 14.68 2.53
CA VAL A 27 10.82 13.25 2.12
C VAL A 27 9.67 12.37 2.57
N ARG A 28 9.25 12.75 3.75
CA ARG A 28 7.94 12.51 4.24
C ARG A 28 7.02 13.47 3.52
N THR A 29 6.63 14.65 3.97
CA THR A 29 5.36 15.37 3.60
C THR A 29 4.29 14.84 2.61
N HIS A 30 4.51 14.07 1.54
CA HIS A 30 3.42 13.57 0.68
C HIS A 30 3.48 12.13 0.05
N PRO A 31 4.19 11.08 0.52
CA PRO A 31 3.87 9.68 0.22
C PRO A 31 2.97 9.12 1.32
N LEU A 32 1.87 9.85 1.52
CA LEU A 32 0.78 9.71 2.49
C LEU A 32 1.15 9.78 3.98
N VAL A 33 2.22 10.54 4.26
CA VAL A 33 2.56 11.24 5.51
C VAL A 33 1.37 11.46 6.45
N PHE A 34 1.23 10.69 7.53
CA PHE A 34 2.15 9.73 8.12
C PHE A 34 1.43 8.45 8.54
N ASN A 35 0.77 7.80 7.58
CA ASN A 35 0.27 6.41 7.63
C ASN A 35 -0.19 5.91 9.02
N GLU A 36 -1.01 6.75 9.65
CA GLU A 36 -1.87 6.58 10.82
C GLU A 36 -1.30 6.00 12.13
N SER A 37 -0.03 6.28 12.47
CA SER A 37 0.40 6.53 13.86
C SER A 37 1.92 6.52 13.99
N PHE A 38 2.43 7.25 14.97
CA PHE A 38 3.83 7.16 15.36
C PHE A 38 4.18 5.79 16.01
N LEU A 39 3.19 4.92 16.28
CA LEU A 39 3.30 3.71 17.13
C LEU A 39 2.36 2.52 16.78
N GLU A 40 1.33 2.69 15.98
CA GLU A 40 0.26 1.72 15.66
C GLU A 40 0.28 1.26 14.19
N HIS A 41 -0.49 0.21 13.90
CA HIS A 41 -0.49 -0.54 12.63
C HIS A 41 -1.69 -0.21 11.74
N ALA A 42 -2.23 1.01 11.78
CA ALA A 42 -3.55 1.38 11.25
C ALA A 42 -3.93 0.85 9.86
N HIS A 43 -2.97 0.67 8.96
CA HIS A 43 -3.19 0.15 7.59
C HIS A 43 -2.37 -1.12 7.27
N CYS A 44 -2.01 -1.93 8.25
CA CYS A 44 -1.11 -3.09 8.05
C CYS A 44 -1.50 -4.01 6.88
N MET A 45 -0.59 -4.19 5.91
CA MET A 45 -0.76 -5.16 4.81
C MET A 45 -1.07 -6.58 5.30
N VAL A 46 -0.42 -7.01 6.40
CA VAL A 46 -0.68 -8.34 6.98
C VAL A 46 -2.10 -8.45 7.51
N GLY A 47 -2.65 -7.39 8.11
CA GLY A 47 -4.04 -7.38 8.58
C GLY A 47 -5.03 -7.54 7.42
N GLY A 48 -4.85 -6.75 6.35
CA GLY A 48 -5.70 -6.83 5.17
C GLY A 48 -5.60 -8.18 4.46
N GLY A 49 -4.37 -8.70 4.35
CA GLY A 49 -4.10 -10.03 3.81
C GLY A 49 -4.73 -11.16 4.63
N GLN A 50 -4.64 -11.10 5.96
CA GLN A 50 -5.26 -12.07 6.85
C GLN A 50 -6.79 -12.03 6.78
N SER A 51 -7.41 -10.84 6.67
CA SER A 51 -8.85 -10.73 6.44
C SER A 51 -9.28 -11.37 5.12
N LEU A 52 -8.48 -11.25 4.07
CA LEU A 52 -8.72 -11.92 2.78
C LEU A 52 -8.60 -13.43 2.89
N SER A 53 -7.57 -13.94 3.58
CA SER A 53 -7.41 -15.37 3.84
C SER A 53 -8.56 -15.94 4.68
N LEU A 54 -9.02 -15.21 5.70
CA LEU A 54 -10.18 -15.60 6.51
C LEU A 54 -11.46 -15.64 5.67
N TYR A 55 -11.69 -14.63 4.83
CA TYR A 55 -12.80 -14.65 3.90
C TYR A 55 -12.75 -15.88 2.99
N ALA A 56 -11.60 -16.17 2.38
CA ALA A 56 -11.45 -17.33 1.51
C ALA A 56 -11.72 -18.64 2.25
N HIS A 57 -11.24 -18.78 3.49
CA HIS A 57 -11.52 -19.93 4.35
C HIS A 57 -13.03 -20.16 4.52
N ASP A 58 -13.78 -19.09 4.79
CA ASP A 58 -15.23 -19.15 4.97
C ASP A 58 -16.01 -19.33 3.65
N HIS A 59 -15.34 -19.12 2.51
CA HIS A 59 -15.93 -19.15 1.16
C HIS A 59 -15.31 -20.22 0.26
N ALA A 60 -14.95 -21.37 0.84
CA ALA A 60 -14.44 -22.55 0.11
C ALA A 60 -13.21 -22.23 -0.77
N GLY A 61 -12.30 -21.42 -0.23
CA GLY A 61 -11.05 -21.00 -0.85
C GLY A 61 -11.21 -19.93 -1.93
N ARG A 62 -12.36 -19.25 -2.04
CA ARG A 62 -12.60 -18.18 -3.02
C ARG A 62 -12.48 -16.81 -2.39
N PHE A 63 -11.71 -15.93 -3.02
CA PHE A 63 -11.60 -14.55 -2.56
C PHE A 63 -12.81 -13.71 -3.02
N PRO A 64 -13.07 -12.54 -2.38
CA PRO A 64 -14.20 -11.70 -2.72
C PRO A 64 -14.23 -11.30 -4.20
N TYR A 65 -15.41 -11.25 -4.80
CA TYR A 65 -15.59 -10.84 -6.20
C TYR A 65 -16.87 -10.03 -6.37
N HIS A 66 -16.77 -8.93 -7.11
CA HIS A 66 -17.93 -8.12 -7.48
C HIS A 66 -17.83 -7.63 -8.92
N THR A 67 -18.96 -7.58 -9.61
CA THR A 67 -19.02 -7.18 -11.03
C THR A 67 -18.74 -5.69 -11.25
N ASN A 68 -18.93 -4.86 -10.21
CA ASN A 68 -18.71 -3.41 -10.29
C ASN A 68 -17.25 -3.00 -10.04
N GLY A 69 -16.39 -3.95 -9.61
CA GLY A 69 -14.97 -3.70 -9.38
C GLY A 69 -14.49 -4.23 -8.04
N TYR A 70 -13.18 -4.08 -7.81
CA TYR A 70 -12.55 -4.63 -6.62
C TYR A 70 -12.91 -3.82 -5.36
N GLY A 71 -13.28 -2.54 -5.51
CA GLY A 71 -13.74 -1.70 -4.39
C GLY A 71 -14.98 -2.29 -3.73
N ASP A 72 -16.00 -2.62 -4.52
CA ASP A 72 -17.22 -3.25 -4.01
C ASP A 72 -16.93 -4.65 -3.46
N ALA A 73 -16.01 -5.38 -4.08
CA ALA A 73 -15.60 -6.69 -3.60
C ALA A 73 -14.99 -6.64 -2.19
N LEU A 74 -14.14 -5.63 -1.92
CA LEU A 74 -13.59 -5.41 -0.58
C LEU A 74 -14.66 -5.00 0.44
N VAL A 75 -15.68 -4.24 0.02
CA VAL A 75 -16.74 -3.79 0.94
C VAL A 75 -17.62 -4.94 1.43
N MET A 76 -17.76 -6.02 0.65
CA MET A 76 -18.46 -7.25 1.06
C MET A 76 -17.80 -7.95 2.24
N MET A 77 -16.52 -7.68 2.51
CA MET A 77 -15.81 -8.29 3.63
C MET A 77 -16.22 -7.62 4.94
N ASP A 78 -16.60 -8.41 5.94
CA ASP A 78 -16.67 -7.95 7.33
C ASP A 78 -15.31 -8.16 8.00
N SER A 79 -14.35 -7.32 7.61
CA SER A 79 -12.93 -7.51 7.96
C SER A 79 -12.63 -7.25 9.44
N GLY A 80 -13.54 -6.59 10.16
CA GLY A 80 -13.28 -6.01 11.49
C GLY A 80 -12.22 -4.88 11.50
N TRP A 81 -11.55 -4.62 10.37
CA TRP A 81 -10.46 -3.65 10.24
C TRP A 81 -10.31 -3.11 8.81
N ASP A 82 -11.33 -2.39 8.34
CA ASP A 82 -11.40 -1.88 6.96
C ASP A 82 -10.22 -0.96 6.56
N ALA A 83 -9.60 -0.27 7.52
CA ALA A 83 -8.41 0.55 7.27
C ALA A 83 -7.27 -0.26 6.64
N ALA A 84 -7.11 -1.54 7.02
CA ALA A 84 -6.13 -2.44 6.42
C ALA A 84 -6.43 -2.82 4.95
N LEU A 85 -7.60 -2.49 4.41
CA LEU A 85 -7.96 -2.80 3.02
C LEU A 85 -7.85 -1.59 2.08
N THR A 86 -7.91 -0.36 2.60
CA THR A 86 -7.72 0.85 1.79
C THR A 86 -6.28 1.34 1.78
N GLY A 87 -5.46 0.97 2.76
CA GLY A 87 -4.04 1.35 2.77
C GLY A 87 -3.78 2.82 3.11
N PRO A 88 -2.49 3.22 3.11
CA PRO A 88 -2.03 4.45 3.71
C PRO A 88 -2.66 5.70 3.13
N GLY A 89 -3.13 6.64 3.96
CA GLY A 89 -3.62 7.97 3.52
C GLY A 89 -4.94 7.98 2.75
N TYR A 90 -5.70 6.90 2.84
CA TYR A 90 -7.07 6.81 2.35
C TYR A 90 -8.02 6.53 3.52
N ASP A 91 -9.23 7.09 3.45
CA ASP A 91 -10.21 7.03 4.53
C ASP A 91 -11.03 5.73 4.45
N ALA A 92 -11.02 4.94 5.52
CA ALA A 92 -11.84 3.73 5.64
C ALA A 92 -13.35 4.03 5.76
N ALA A 93 -13.76 5.28 5.94
CA ALA A 93 -15.18 5.67 5.97
C ALA A 93 -15.91 5.34 4.65
N VAL A 94 -15.20 5.15 3.53
CA VAL A 94 -15.78 4.66 2.28
C VAL A 94 -16.54 3.35 2.49
N PHE A 95 -16.02 2.42 3.31
CA PHE A 95 -16.67 1.15 3.61
C PHE A 95 -17.99 1.34 4.32
N ALA A 96 -18.01 2.11 5.41
CA ALA A 96 -19.22 2.37 6.18
C ALA A 96 -20.27 3.15 5.37
N ARG A 97 -19.82 4.11 4.55
CA ARG A 97 -20.67 4.89 3.66
C ARG A 97 -21.36 3.98 2.64
N VAL A 98 -20.58 3.19 1.89
CA VAL A 98 -21.08 2.26 0.88
C VAL A 98 -22.02 1.22 1.49
N ARG A 99 -21.65 0.56 2.60
CA ARG A 99 -22.52 -0.43 3.26
C ARG A 99 -23.87 0.16 3.69
N ARG A 100 -23.91 1.44 4.06
CA ARG A 100 -25.14 2.13 4.49
C ARG A 100 -26.00 2.59 3.32
N THR A 101 -25.40 3.14 2.25
CA THR A 101 -26.13 3.75 1.13
C THR A 101 -26.41 2.76 0.00
N GLY A 102 -25.61 1.69 -0.12
CA GLY A 102 -25.64 0.76 -1.24
C GLY A 102 -25.13 1.36 -2.56
N GLU A 103 -24.40 2.47 -2.51
CA GLU A 103 -23.74 3.05 -3.68
C GLU A 103 -22.52 2.23 -4.12
N ASP A 104 -22.03 2.41 -5.35
CA ASP A 104 -20.79 1.75 -5.77
C ASP A 104 -19.58 2.26 -4.98
N ALA A 105 -18.61 1.38 -4.72
CA ALA A 105 -17.34 1.72 -4.09
C ALA A 105 -16.26 2.00 -5.15
N PRO A 106 -16.06 3.25 -5.59
CA PRO A 106 -15.08 3.57 -6.64
C PRO A 106 -13.66 3.22 -6.19
N GLU A 107 -12.96 2.44 -7.02
CA GLU A 107 -11.60 1.96 -6.80
C GLU A 107 -10.60 3.10 -6.50
N SER A 108 -10.85 4.31 -7.02
CA SER A 108 -10.04 5.51 -6.75
C SER A 108 -10.06 5.94 -5.28
N GLU A 109 -11.07 5.56 -4.50
CA GLU A 109 -11.15 5.81 -3.05
C GLU A 109 -10.35 4.84 -2.19
N PHE A 110 -9.69 3.86 -2.82
CA PHE A 110 -8.84 2.88 -2.15
C PHE A 110 -7.37 3.17 -2.48
N GLY A 111 -6.50 3.18 -1.48
CA GLY A 111 -5.04 3.27 -1.62
C GLY A 111 -4.34 1.97 -1.91
N ARG A 112 -5.10 0.86 -1.91
CA ARG A 112 -4.65 -0.46 -2.36
C ARG A 112 -5.38 -0.91 -3.59
N VAL A 113 -4.70 -1.76 -4.35
CA VAL A 113 -5.30 -2.55 -5.41
C VAL A 113 -5.55 -3.94 -4.88
N TYR A 114 -6.77 -4.42 -5.07
CA TYR A 114 -7.15 -5.79 -4.80
C TYR A 114 -7.39 -6.52 -6.13
N VAL A 115 -6.79 -7.70 -6.28
CA VAL A 115 -6.94 -8.53 -7.47
C VAL A 115 -8.04 -9.57 -7.22
N GLN A 116 -9.21 -9.35 -7.81
CA GLN A 116 -10.38 -10.22 -7.64
C GLN A 116 -10.42 -11.37 -8.68
N GLY A 117 -11.29 -12.35 -8.42
CA GLY A 117 -11.47 -13.50 -9.31
C GLY A 117 -10.46 -14.64 -9.09
N LEU A 118 -9.70 -14.58 -8.00
CA LEU A 118 -8.73 -15.59 -7.60
C LEU A 118 -9.31 -16.55 -6.54
N SER A 119 -8.61 -17.63 -6.32
CA SER A 119 -8.84 -18.65 -5.29
C SER A 119 -7.51 -19.13 -4.70
N GLU A 120 -7.57 -19.84 -3.58
CA GLU A 120 -6.40 -20.46 -2.93
C GLU A 120 -5.69 -21.50 -3.81
N THR A 121 -6.34 -21.96 -4.90
CA THR A 121 -5.75 -22.93 -5.83
C THR A 121 -4.91 -22.28 -6.93
N ASN A 122 -4.95 -20.95 -7.06
CA ASN A 122 -4.10 -20.21 -7.99
C ASN A 122 -2.64 -20.15 -7.50
N ASP A 123 -1.74 -19.68 -8.37
CA ASP A 123 -0.31 -19.62 -8.05
C ASP A 123 -0.05 -18.77 -6.79
N PRO A 124 0.61 -19.32 -5.75
CA PRO A 124 0.79 -18.62 -4.48
C PRO A 124 1.66 -17.36 -4.59
N GLU A 125 2.41 -17.17 -5.67
CA GLU A 125 3.21 -15.96 -5.89
C GLU A 125 2.41 -14.76 -6.38
N ILE A 126 1.14 -14.96 -6.78
CA ILE A 126 0.28 -13.88 -7.24
C ILE A 126 0.03 -12.88 -6.10
N ALA A 127 0.25 -11.61 -6.38
CA ALA A 127 -0.11 -10.49 -5.52
C ALA A 127 -1.64 -10.37 -5.47
N LEU A 128 -2.20 -10.54 -4.28
CA LEU A 128 -3.62 -10.43 -4.03
C LEU A 128 -4.02 -9.00 -3.65
N LEU A 129 -3.19 -8.34 -2.84
CA LEU A 129 -3.40 -6.97 -2.34
C LEU A 129 -2.07 -6.23 -2.31
N PHE A 130 -2.01 -5.01 -2.83
CA PHE A 130 -0.79 -4.22 -2.81
C PHE A 130 -1.05 -2.72 -2.76
N ASP A 131 -0.08 -1.96 -2.25
CA ASP A 131 -0.18 -0.50 -2.18
C ASP A 131 -0.13 0.12 -3.58
N LYS A 132 -1.03 1.07 -3.89
CA LYS A 132 -1.02 1.77 -5.19
C LYS A 132 0.24 2.58 -5.41
N MET A 133 0.70 3.23 -4.34
CA MET A 133 1.83 4.14 -4.39
C MET A 133 2.94 3.69 -3.45
N PRO A 134 4.21 3.94 -3.82
CA PRO A 134 5.30 3.57 -2.95
C PRO A 134 5.36 4.54 -1.78
N THR A 135 5.65 3.99 -0.61
CA THR A 135 5.92 4.78 0.58
C THR A 135 7.34 4.50 1.06
N PRO A 136 8.04 5.47 1.67
CA PRO A 136 9.40 5.19 2.12
C PRO A 136 9.32 4.08 3.18
N GLY A 137 10.03 2.98 2.98
CA GLY A 137 10.06 1.80 3.86
C GLY A 137 8.76 1.00 4.01
N GLY A 138 7.70 1.30 3.26
CA GLY A 138 6.41 0.61 3.37
C GLY A 138 5.59 0.99 4.62
N ASP A 139 4.63 0.14 4.99
CA ASP A 139 3.78 0.33 6.16
C ASP A 139 4.56 0.21 7.47
N HIS A 140 5.63 -0.59 7.48
CA HIS A 140 6.33 -0.97 8.71
C HIS A 140 7.62 -0.16 8.97
N CYS A 141 7.70 1.09 8.50
CA CYS A 141 8.90 1.93 8.65
C CYS A 141 8.69 3.18 9.51
N HIS A 142 9.34 3.17 10.68
CA HIS A 142 9.28 4.21 11.70
C HIS A 142 9.90 5.56 11.26
N PHE A 143 9.52 6.63 11.97
CA PHE A 143 9.80 8.04 11.61
C PHE A 143 11.21 8.30 11.07
N LEU A 144 12.22 8.11 11.92
CA LEU A 144 13.62 8.45 11.60
C LEU A 144 14.26 7.49 10.59
N ALA A 145 13.95 6.20 10.65
CA ALA A 145 14.47 5.24 9.66
C ALA A 145 13.98 5.59 8.25
N ARG A 146 12.73 6.04 8.17
CA ARG A 146 12.06 6.39 6.93
C ARG A 146 12.48 7.76 6.34
N ILE A 147 13.26 8.56 7.06
CA ILE A 147 14.05 9.65 6.45
C ILE A 147 14.92 9.08 5.33
N PHE A 148 15.46 7.89 5.60
CA PHE A 148 16.54 7.28 4.85
C PHE A 148 16.14 5.95 4.20
N ALA A 149 14.90 5.49 4.41
CA ALA A 149 14.40 4.25 3.85
C ALA A 149 14.06 4.41 2.36
N PRO A 150 14.28 3.35 1.54
CA PRO A 150 13.92 3.39 0.13
C PRO A 150 12.40 3.42 -0.04
N LEU A 151 11.93 4.05 -1.13
CA LEU A 151 10.54 3.93 -1.57
C LEU A 151 10.22 2.46 -1.92
N ALA A 152 9.13 1.94 -1.38
CA ALA A 152 8.68 0.58 -1.61
C ALA A 152 7.15 0.47 -1.50
N ARG A 153 6.58 -0.57 -2.11
CA ARG A 153 5.20 -1.00 -1.91
C ARG A 153 5.17 -2.26 -1.07
N GLU A 154 4.23 -2.36 -0.15
CA GLU A 154 3.91 -3.65 0.45
C GLU A 154 2.99 -4.44 -0.49
N VAL A 155 3.15 -5.75 -0.46
CA VAL A 155 2.38 -6.70 -1.24
C VAL A 155 2.04 -7.89 -0.37
N TRP A 156 0.77 -8.27 -0.37
CA TRP A 156 0.31 -9.55 0.14
C TRP A 156 0.07 -10.51 -1.02
N THR A 157 0.65 -11.70 -0.93
CA THR A 157 0.53 -12.74 -1.95
C THR A 157 -0.53 -13.77 -1.57
N LEU A 158 -1.04 -14.51 -2.55
CA LEU A 158 -1.95 -15.64 -2.35
C LEU A 158 -1.37 -16.68 -1.38
N GLY A 159 -0.05 -16.88 -1.40
CA GLY A 159 0.68 -17.76 -0.49
C GLY A 159 0.73 -17.27 0.97
N SER A 160 -0.03 -16.23 1.32
CA SER A 160 -0.05 -15.62 2.65
C SER A 160 1.30 -15.08 3.11
N ASP A 161 2.08 -14.56 2.15
CA ASP A 161 3.39 -13.95 2.38
C ASP A 161 3.35 -12.43 2.11
N ARG A 162 3.95 -11.66 3.03
CA ARG A 162 4.13 -10.22 2.90
C ARG A 162 5.49 -9.93 2.28
N ARG A 163 5.48 -9.28 1.12
CA ARG A 163 6.67 -8.81 0.43
C ARG A 163 6.75 -7.29 0.44
N VAL A 164 7.99 -6.78 0.43
CA VAL A 164 8.29 -5.36 0.27
C VAL A 164 9.05 -5.21 -1.03
N ILE A 165 8.42 -4.62 -2.03
CA ILE A 165 8.99 -4.46 -3.37
C ILE A 165 9.49 -3.03 -3.49
N ARG A 166 10.80 -2.85 -3.73
CA ARG A 166 11.36 -1.50 -3.88
C ARG A 166 10.81 -0.87 -5.16
N GLU A 167 10.72 0.46 -5.18
CA GLU A 167 10.24 1.19 -6.35
C GLU A 167 11.04 0.84 -7.61
N SER A 168 12.36 0.60 -7.47
CA SER A 168 13.23 0.19 -8.58
C SER A 168 12.95 -1.21 -9.12
N GLU A 169 12.33 -2.08 -8.33
CA GLU A 169 12.01 -3.47 -8.67
C GLU A 169 10.55 -3.61 -9.17
N TRP A 170 9.73 -2.57 -8.94
CA TRP A 170 8.30 -2.59 -9.25
C TRP A 170 7.97 -2.93 -10.71
N PRO A 171 8.66 -2.41 -11.75
CA PRO A 171 8.31 -2.73 -13.13
C PRO A 171 8.47 -4.22 -13.47
N ALA A 172 9.58 -4.83 -13.06
CA ALA A 172 9.82 -6.27 -13.29
C ALA A 172 8.87 -7.14 -12.47
N PHE A 173 8.57 -6.71 -11.24
CA PHE A 173 7.55 -7.35 -10.41
C PHE A 173 6.17 -7.31 -11.10
N ALA A 174 5.73 -6.14 -11.57
CA ALA A 174 4.44 -5.94 -12.22
C ALA A 174 4.32 -6.78 -13.51
N GLU A 175 5.34 -6.80 -14.36
CA GLU A 175 5.39 -7.63 -15.58
C GLU A 175 5.20 -9.12 -15.24
N ARG A 176 5.96 -9.62 -14.26
CA ARG A 176 5.83 -11.00 -13.78
C ARG A 176 4.42 -11.29 -13.24
N GLN A 177 3.84 -10.37 -12.50
CA GLN A 177 2.50 -10.56 -11.96
C GLN A 177 1.43 -10.58 -13.05
N ILE A 178 1.56 -9.74 -14.08
CA ILE A 178 0.65 -9.77 -15.24
C ILE A 178 0.69 -11.14 -15.92
N GLU A 179 1.89 -11.71 -16.14
CA GLU A 179 2.03 -13.08 -16.68
C GLU A 179 1.30 -14.12 -15.82
N LEU A 180 1.48 -14.06 -14.50
CA LEU A 180 0.85 -14.99 -13.56
C LEU A 180 -0.69 -14.84 -13.55
N LEU A 181 -1.21 -13.62 -13.64
CA LEU A 181 -2.65 -13.36 -13.71
C LEU A 181 -3.26 -13.86 -15.01
N VAL A 182 -2.58 -13.66 -16.14
CA VAL A 182 -3.03 -14.20 -17.43
C VAL A 182 -3.02 -15.73 -17.42
N ALA A 183 -1.99 -16.34 -16.84
CA ALA A 183 -1.93 -17.80 -16.66
C ALA A 183 -3.05 -18.31 -15.73
N ALA A 184 -3.47 -17.52 -14.75
CA ALA A 184 -4.62 -17.80 -13.88
C ALA A 184 -5.99 -17.57 -14.55
N GLY A 185 -6.03 -17.10 -15.80
CA GLY A 185 -7.25 -16.90 -16.58
C GLY A 185 -7.83 -15.49 -16.50
N ILE A 186 -7.14 -14.52 -15.91
CA ILE A 186 -7.53 -13.11 -15.95
C ILE A 186 -7.20 -12.55 -17.34
N ALA A 187 -8.12 -11.77 -17.92
CA ALA A 187 -7.89 -11.13 -19.21
C ALA A 187 -6.65 -10.20 -19.16
N PRO A 188 -5.77 -10.20 -20.18
CA PRO A 188 -4.55 -9.37 -20.19
C PRO A 188 -4.82 -7.90 -19.89
N GLU A 189 -5.87 -7.33 -20.48
CA GLU A 189 -6.23 -5.91 -20.30
C GLU A 189 -6.60 -5.60 -18.85
N GLN A 190 -7.27 -6.54 -18.17
CA GLN A 190 -7.62 -6.39 -16.76
C GLN A 190 -6.40 -6.58 -15.85
N ALA A 191 -5.52 -7.53 -16.19
CA ALA A 191 -4.26 -7.74 -15.47
C ALA A 191 -3.39 -6.48 -15.53
N GLU A 192 -3.20 -5.91 -16.72
CA GLU A 192 -2.47 -4.65 -16.92
C GLU A 192 -3.12 -3.49 -16.15
N ARG A 193 -4.46 -3.40 -16.16
CA ARG A 193 -5.18 -2.34 -15.45
C ARG A 193 -4.81 -2.29 -13.97
N TYR A 194 -4.78 -3.43 -13.27
CA TYR A 194 -4.43 -3.49 -11.84
C TYR A 194 -3.08 -2.85 -11.54
N TYR A 195 -2.08 -3.02 -12.41
CA TYR A 195 -0.73 -2.47 -12.22
C TYR A 195 -0.55 -1.05 -12.76
N SER A 196 -1.54 -0.53 -13.48
CA SER A 196 -1.56 0.84 -14.02
C SER A 196 -2.29 1.85 -13.13
N GLU A 197 -3.04 1.37 -12.12
CA GLU A 197 -3.83 2.19 -11.19
C GLU A 197 -2.99 3.29 -10.53
N GLN A 198 -3.52 4.51 -10.51
CA GLN A 198 -2.85 5.68 -9.98
C GLN A 198 -3.47 6.11 -8.64
N PRO A 199 -2.68 6.64 -7.69
CA PRO A 199 -3.23 7.22 -6.48
C PRO A 199 -4.02 8.51 -6.78
N LYS A 200 -4.90 8.91 -5.86
CA LYS A 200 -5.52 10.24 -5.90
C LYS A 200 -4.44 11.34 -5.91
N LYS A 201 -4.66 12.38 -6.74
CA LYS A 201 -3.79 13.56 -6.83
C LYS A 201 -4.06 14.55 -5.71
#